data_AF-A0AAI9KZ58-F1
#
_entry.id   AF-A0AAI9KZ58-F1
#
_cell.length_a   1.000
_cell.length_b   1.000
_cell.length_c   1.000
_cell.angle_alpha   90.00
_cell.angle_beta   90.00
_cell.angle_gamma   90.00
#
_symmetry.space_group_name_H-M   'P 1'
#
loop_
_entity.id
_entity.type
_entity.pdbx_description
1 polymer ?
#
loop_
_entity_poly.entity_id
_entity_poly.type
_entity_poly.pdbx_seq_one_letter_code
_entity_poly.pdbx_strand_id
1 'polypeptide(L)'
;MNHDLTLKTIKFMPFLFLTTLIVSCLGFRFRVLDELSLFWPANILVFCLMISFRARKGTIKGKTLSICIGFLVGYAAMLSAALLMDNNSPLKTKVLLCLCNIVFVVAAWCAFCLLCRFTGKWSTFEKFSKYYVYIIFASTFVGAFLSGVAYGFYAYVYDTGNRYAEFMDWFSEQLGTGIILAFFFLRGKDILRALRNIPLCPKNIRENIFPFLVFIIFLLVSLLFLDASLITLSVIPLTLCAFNYSFPIMSLLCAITGVILNYLYINQVGILIDSNSEAYINSFLTTARLNIAMLIMAMLSVSHFVSMNRRLIKIIESGSRKDALTNTFNRRAFLSMLNGKQSAPGYKKKRQLTLLFLDIDYFKQVNDTYGHACGDELIASFARMLSTAIRPSDILCRWGGEEFVIAAYDLTAEQSEAMAEALRHLTESTALTLSDGREIHFTTSIGVAVFAQYEGGNIYDLIGLADEQLYKAKAQGRNRVCMRLVEDV
;
A
#
# COMPACT_ATOMS: atom_id res chain seq x y z
N MET A 1 9.63 -28.91 -12.40
CA MET A 1 9.11 -28.03 -11.32
C MET A 1 9.85 -28.15 -9.98
N ASN A 2 10.42 -29.31 -9.61
CA ASN A 2 11.15 -29.46 -8.33
C ASN A 2 12.53 -28.77 -8.29
N HIS A 3 13.24 -28.67 -9.42
CA HIS A 3 14.64 -28.19 -9.44
C HIS A 3 14.80 -26.71 -9.01
N ASP A 4 13.84 -25.87 -9.42
CA ASP A 4 13.85 -24.42 -9.13
C ASP A 4 13.49 -24.10 -7.67
N LEU A 5 12.79 -25.03 -6.99
CA LEU A 5 12.47 -24.93 -5.55
C LEU A 5 13.69 -25.30 -4.69
N THR A 6 14.44 -26.33 -5.09
CA THR A 6 15.67 -26.76 -4.43
C THR A 6 16.73 -25.68 -4.53
N LEU A 7 16.93 -25.08 -5.71
CA LEU A 7 17.92 -24.02 -5.93
C LEU A 7 17.64 -22.76 -5.08
N LYS A 8 16.36 -22.37 -4.96
CA LYS A 8 15.95 -21.22 -4.12
C LYS A 8 16.12 -21.49 -2.63
N THR A 9 15.95 -22.74 -2.19
CA THR A 9 16.20 -23.16 -0.80
C THR A 9 17.69 -23.18 -0.50
N ILE A 10 18.51 -23.71 -1.42
CA ILE A 10 19.97 -23.72 -1.33
C ILE A 10 20.54 -22.29 -1.24
N LYS A 11 20.00 -21.32 -1.98
CA LYS A 11 20.43 -19.92 -1.88
C LYS A 11 19.94 -19.19 -0.62
N PHE A 12 18.81 -19.62 -0.04
CA PHE A 12 18.22 -18.96 1.13
C PHE A 12 18.96 -19.30 2.42
N MET A 13 19.40 -20.53 2.63
CA MET A 13 20.03 -20.93 3.90
C MET A 13 21.35 -20.19 4.18
N PRO A 14 22.29 -20.04 3.22
CA PRO A 14 23.50 -19.23 3.42
C PRO A 14 23.18 -17.75 3.67
N PHE A 15 22.16 -17.23 2.98
CA PHE A 15 21.69 -15.86 3.20
C PHE A 15 21.13 -15.68 4.62
N LEU A 16 20.29 -16.62 5.08
CA LEU A 16 19.75 -16.62 6.44
C LEU A 16 20.88 -16.70 7.47
N PHE A 17 21.85 -17.60 7.28
CA PHE A 17 23.00 -17.74 8.17
C PHE A 17 23.80 -16.43 8.26
N LEU A 18 24.24 -15.89 7.13
CA LEU A 18 25.12 -14.72 7.08
C LEU A 18 24.42 -13.47 7.65
N THR A 19 23.15 -13.25 7.28
CA THR A 19 22.40 -12.10 7.80
C THR A 19 22.13 -12.22 9.29
N THR A 20 21.77 -13.41 9.78
CA THR A 20 21.57 -13.66 11.21
C THR A 20 22.88 -13.49 11.98
N LEU A 21 24.00 -13.98 11.46
CA LEU A 21 25.32 -13.84 12.06
C LEU A 21 25.70 -12.36 12.21
N ILE A 22 25.62 -11.57 11.12
CA ILE A 22 25.94 -10.14 11.13
C ILE A 22 25.07 -9.38 12.15
N VAL A 23 23.76 -9.63 12.13
CA VAL A 23 22.81 -8.94 13.01
C VAL A 23 22.97 -9.38 14.48
N SER A 24 23.35 -10.63 14.73
CA SER A 24 23.67 -11.11 16.09
C SER A 24 24.96 -10.49 16.60
N CYS A 25 26.01 -10.41 15.78
CA CYS A 25 27.25 -9.71 16.11
C CYS A 25 27.00 -8.23 16.46
N LEU A 26 26.08 -7.56 15.75
CA LEU A 26 25.65 -6.22 16.08
C LEU A 26 24.95 -6.17 17.45
N GLY A 27 24.07 -7.12 17.75
CA GLY A 27 23.41 -7.24 19.06
C GLY A 27 24.38 -7.38 20.23
N PHE A 28 25.49 -8.12 20.06
CA PHE A 28 26.55 -8.23 21.08
C PHE A 28 27.25 -6.89 21.36
N ARG A 29 27.34 -5.98 20.39
CA ARG A 29 27.91 -4.63 20.60
C ARG A 29 27.03 -3.73 21.46
N PHE A 30 25.77 -4.10 21.68
CA PHE A 30 24.81 -3.38 22.53
C PHE A 30 24.67 -3.96 23.95
N ARG A 31 25.61 -4.82 24.39
CA ARG A 31 25.76 -5.17 25.81
C ARG A 31 26.47 -4.03 26.53
N VAL A 32 25.79 -3.40 27.50
CA VAL A 32 26.36 -2.29 28.31
C VAL A 32 26.58 -2.72 29.76
N LEU A 33 25.79 -3.67 30.26
CA LEU A 33 25.95 -4.33 31.56
C LEU A 33 26.16 -5.82 31.27
N ASP A 34 27.14 -6.46 31.91
CA ASP A 34 27.82 -7.70 31.48
C ASP A 34 26.97 -8.98 31.25
N GLU A 35 25.63 -8.93 31.26
CA GLU A 35 24.80 -10.15 31.14
C GLU A 35 23.79 -10.16 29.97
N LEU A 36 23.11 -9.06 29.65
CA LEU A 36 22.07 -9.02 28.60
C LEU A 36 22.22 -7.84 27.62
N SER A 37 21.88 -8.06 26.36
CA SER A 37 21.92 -7.02 25.32
C SER A 37 20.72 -6.09 25.46
N LEU A 38 20.95 -4.78 25.38
CA LEU A 38 19.87 -3.79 25.46
C LEU A 38 18.97 -3.78 24.21
N PHE A 39 19.45 -4.39 23.11
CA PHE A 39 18.76 -4.43 21.83
C PHE A 39 19.19 -5.66 21.01
N TRP A 40 18.30 -6.65 20.87
CA TRP A 40 18.59 -7.94 20.23
C TRP A 40 17.75 -8.21 18.96
N PRO A 41 18.20 -7.73 17.78
CA PRO A 41 17.43 -7.79 16.53
C PRO A 41 17.37 -9.17 15.86
N ALA A 42 18.21 -10.14 16.27
CA ALA A 42 18.39 -11.39 15.54
C ALA A 42 17.13 -12.28 15.53
N ASN A 43 16.43 -12.38 16.66
CA ASN A 43 15.28 -13.29 16.79
C ASN A 43 14.14 -12.88 15.85
N ILE A 44 13.79 -11.58 15.84
CA ILE A 44 12.76 -11.07 14.96
C ILE A 44 13.17 -11.13 13.48
N LEU A 45 14.46 -10.91 13.15
CA LEU A 45 14.96 -11.09 11.79
C LEU A 45 14.70 -12.51 11.27
N VAL A 46 15.12 -13.54 12.04
CA VAL A 46 14.95 -14.94 11.64
C VAL A 46 13.46 -15.26 11.45
N PHE A 47 12.60 -14.83 12.38
CA PHE A 47 11.15 -14.98 12.25
C PHE A 47 10.60 -14.34 10.96
N CYS A 48 10.96 -13.08 10.67
CA CYS A 48 10.50 -12.35 9.49
C CYS A 48 11.02 -12.95 8.17
N LEU A 49 12.27 -13.42 8.16
CA LEU A 49 12.85 -14.11 7.01
C LEU A 49 12.16 -15.46 6.77
N MET A 50 11.78 -16.17 7.83
CA MET A 50 11.03 -17.42 7.71
C MET A 50 9.63 -17.19 7.13
N ILE A 51 8.96 -16.08 7.50
CA ILE A 51 7.67 -15.70 6.90
C ILE A 51 7.85 -15.43 5.41
N SER A 52 8.88 -14.67 5.08
CA SER A 52 9.21 -14.30 3.70
C SER A 52 9.60 -15.50 2.83
N PHE A 53 10.25 -16.52 3.42
CA PHE A 53 10.58 -17.77 2.76
C PHE A 53 9.32 -18.60 2.46
N ARG A 54 8.40 -18.72 3.43
CA ARG A 54 7.13 -19.44 3.26
C ARG A 54 6.25 -18.85 2.16
N ALA A 55 6.17 -17.53 2.05
CA ALA A 55 5.31 -16.82 1.09
C ALA A 55 5.64 -17.12 -0.39
N ARG A 56 6.75 -17.81 -0.70
CA ARG A 56 7.06 -18.31 -2.04
C ARG A 56 6.24 -19.57 -2.35
N LYS A 57 5.42 -19.51 -3.41
CA LYS A 57 4.47 -20.55 -3.88
C LYS A 57 5.08 -21.98 -3.88
N GLY A 58 4.33 -22.96 -3.38
CA GLY A 58 4.68 -24.40 -3.46
C GLY A 58 4.15 -25.21 -2.27
N THR A 59 3.65 -26.41 -2.55
CA THR A 59 2.91 -27.36 -1.69
C THR A 59 3.64 -27.78 -0.40
N ILE A 60 2.86 -28.05 0.65
CA ILE A 60 3.27 -28.17 2.07
C ILE A 60 4.14 -29.41 2.37
N LYS A 61 4.03 -30.49 1.59
CA LYS A 61 4.63 -31.79 1.94
C LYS A 61 6.17 -31.84 1.94
N GLY A 62 6.86 -30.88 1.31
CA GLY A 62 8.33 -30.75 1.36
C GLY A 62 8.86 -29.59 2.20
N LYS A 63 7.99 -28.76 2.80
CA LYS A 63 8.38 -27.50 3.46
C LYS A 63 8.72 -27.64 4.94
N THR A 64 8.18 -28.63 5.65
CA THR A 64 8.44 -28.79 7.10
C THR A 64 9.92 -29.00 7.38
N LEU A 65 10.58 -29.88 6.61
CA LEU A 65 12.01 -30.13 6.76
C LEU A 65 12.84 -28.88 6.46
N SER A 66 12.53 -28.12 5.41
CA SER A 66 13.23 -26.87 5.10
C SER A 66 13.02 -25.79 6.16
N ILE A 67 11.87 -25.75 6.84
CA ILE A 67 11.61 -24.81 7.94
C ILE A 67 12.44 -25.21 9.18
N CYS A 68 12.45 -26.50 9.53
CA CYS A 68 13.27 -27.01 10.64
C CYS A 68 14.76 -26.73 10.39
N ILE A 69 15.25 -26.98 9.17
CA ILE A 69 16.62 -26.63 8.76
C ILE A 69 16.84 -25.11 8.90
N GLY A 70 15.88 -24.28 8.50
CA GLY A 70 15.95 -22.83 8.68
C GLY A 70 16.13 -22.40 10.14
N PHE A 71 15.41 -23.01 11.08
CA PHE A 71 15.58 -22.75 12.52
C PHE A 71 16.96 -23.19 13.02
N LEU A 72 17.43 -24.38 12.61
CA LEU A 72 18.77 -24.85 12.95
C LEU A 72 19.86 -23.93 12.40
N VAL A 73 19.69 -23.43 11.18
CA VAL A 73 20.62 -22.45 10.57
C VAL A 73 20.61 -21.13 11.32
N GLY A 74 19.44 -20.62 11.72
CA GLY A 74 19.33 -19.43 12.54
C GLY A 74 19.99 -19.60 13.91
N TYR A 75 19.75 -20.73 14.58
CA TYR A 75 20.41 -21.09 15.83
C TYR A 75 21.93 -21.19 15.68
N ALA A 76 22.41 -21.88 14.65
CA ALA A 76 23.84 -22.02 14.37
C ALA A 76 24.49 -20.66 14.15
N ALA A 77 23.84 -19.74 13.41
CA ALA A 77 24.35 -18.39 13.20
C ALA A 77 24.44 -17.57 14.50
N MET A 78 23.42 -17.64 15.37
CA MET A 78 23.43 -16.97 16.67
C MET A 78 24.51 -17.55 17.59
N LEU A 79 24.67 -18.88 17.61
CA LEU A 79 25.71 -19.56 18.39
C LEU A 79 27.11 -19.22 17.86
N SER A 80 27.29 -19.17 16.54
CA SER A 80 28.55 -18.71 15.94
C SER A 80 28.87 -17.28 16.34
N ALA A 81 27.89 -16.36 16.35
CA ALA A 81 28.10 -15.01 16.86
C ALA A 81 28.52 -15.01 18.34
N ALA A 82 27.86 -15.81 19.18
CA ALA A 82 28.19 -15.93 20.59
C ALA A 82 29.61 -16.49 20.82
N LEU A 83 30.04 -17.46 20.02
CA LEU A 83 31.40 -18.00 20.09
C LEU A 83 32.47 -16.99 19.66
N LEU A 84 32.13 -16.10 18.71
CA LEU A 84 33.06 -15.09 18.18
C LEU A 84 33.15 -13.83 19.06
N MET A 85 32.05 -13.42 19.69
CA MET A 85 31.93 -12.11 20.34
C MET A 85 31.96 -12.17 21.87
N ASP A 86 31.49 -13.26 22.48
CA ASP A 86 31.43 -13.41 23.94
C ASP A 86 32.59 -14.28 24.40
N ASN A 87 33.70 -13.68 24.85
CA ASN A 87 34.87 -14.44 25.30
C ASN A 87 34.80 -14.89 26.76
N ASN A 88 33.89 -14.31 27.55
CA ASN A 88 33.88 -14.46 29.00
C ASN A 88 32.92 -15.56 29.46
N SER A 89 31.83 -15.79 28.72
CA SER A 89 30.83 -16.78 29.11
C SER A 89 31.26 -18.23 28.80
N PRO A 90 30.98 -19.20 29.69
CA PRO A 90 31.16 -20.62 29.40
C PRO A 90 30.36 -21.07 28.17
N LEU A 91 30.85 -22.10 27.46
CA LEU A 91 30.15 -22.67 26.29
C LEU A 91 28.70 -23.08 26.61
N LYS A 92 28.49 -23.64 27.81
CA LYS A 92 27.17 -24.05 28.29
C LYS A 92 26.18 -22.88 28.34
N THR A 93 26.61 -21.72 28.86
CA THR A 93 25.81 -20.50 28.93
C THR A 93 25.45 -20.00 27.53
N LYS A 94 26.42 -19.94 26.62
CA LYS A 94 26.21 -19.52 25.22
C LYS A 94 25.15 -20.38 24.52
N VAL A 95 25.24 -21.70 24.69
CA VAL A 95 24.28 -22.67 24.14
C VAL A 95 22.88 -22.44 24.71
N LEU A 96 22.75 -22.32 26.04
CA LEU A 96 21.45 -22.14 26.70
C LEU A 96 20.77 -20.80 26.35
N LEU A 97 21.53 -19.71 26.27
CA LEU A 97 20.99 -18.42 25.83
C LEU A 97 20.53 -18.46 24.37
N CYS A 98 21.29 -19.12 23.48
CA CYS A 98 20.86 -19.34 22.09
C CYS A 98 19.61 -20.22 21.99
N LEU A 99 19.41 -21.16 22.92
CA LEU A 99 18.18 -21.94 23.00
C LEU A 99 16.99 -21.07 23.39
N CYS A 100 17.15 -20.15 24.35
CA CYS A 100 16.09 -19.18 24.69
C CYS A 100 15.74 -18.30 23.47
N ASN A 101 16.76 -17.87 22.71
CA ASN A 101 16.57 -17.12 21.46
C ASN A 101 15.79 -17.91 20.40
N ILE A 102 16.08 -19.20 20.20
CA ILE A 102 15.34 -20.00 19.20
C ILE A 102 13.91 -20.31 19.63
N VAL A 103 13.64 -20.39 20.95
CA VAL A 103 12.27 -20.51 21.48
C VAL A 103 11.40 -19.36 20.99
N PHE A 104 11.90 -18.12 20.99
CA PHE A 104 11.18 -16.97 20.43
C PHE A 104 10.75 -17.23 18.99
N VAL A 105 11.70 -17.63 18.14
CA VAL A 105 11.51 -17.78 16.69
C VAL A 105 10.47 -18.85 16.40
N VAL A 106 10.61 -20.02 17.05
CA VAL A 106 9.71 -21.16 16.85
C VAL A 106 8.30 -20.87 17.39
N ALA A 107 8.21 -20.28 18.58
CA ALA A 107 6.94 -19.89 19.18
C ALA A 107 6.18 -18.87 18.33
N ALA A 108 6.86 -17.78 17.93
CA ALA A 108 6.29 -16.76 17.06
C ALA A 108 5.85 -17.35 15.72
N TRP A 109 6.65 -18.25 15.14
CA TRP A 109 6.29 -18.95 13.90
C TRP A 109 5.04 -19.80 14.04
N CYS A 110 4.93 -20.60 15.09
CA CYS A 110 3.77 -21.45 15.33
C CYS A 110 2.52 -20.60 15.57
N ALA A 111 2.63 -19.53 16.38
CA ALA A 111 1.54 -18.58 16.61
C ALA A 111 1.09 -17.92 15.30
N PHE A 112 2.03 -17.45 14.47
CA PHE A 112 1.75 -16.89 13.15
C PHE A 112 0.96 -17.86 12.27
N CYS A 113 1.41 -19.12 12.20
CA CYS A 113 0.72 -20.16 11.44
C CYS A 113 -0.71 -20.36 11.97
N LEU A 114 -0.86 -20.52 13.28
CA LEU A 114 -2.15 -20.75 13.92
C LEU A 114 -3.13 -19.59 13.65
N LEU A 115 -2.70 -18.34 13.84
CA LEU A 115 -3.50 -17.14 13.57
C LEU A 115 -3.87 -16.99 12.09
N CYS A 116 -2.98 -17.35 11.17
CA CYS A 116 -3.29 -17.39 9.75
C CYS A 116 -4.32 -18.48 9.39
N ARG A 117 -4.40 -19.60 10.13
CA ARG A 117 -5.46 -20.61 9.94
C ARG A 117 -6.81 -20.06 10.40
N PHE A 118 -6.86 -19.52 11.63
CA PHE A 118 -8.10 -19.01 12.22
C PHE A 118 -8.75 -17.91 11.39
N THR A 119 -7.95 -17.06 10.73
CA THR A 119 -8.47 -15.97 9.90
C THR A 119 -8.94 -16.40 8.50
N GLY A 120 -8.91 -17.70 8.16
CA GLY A 120 -9.37 -18.22 6.87
C GLY A 120 -8.51 -17.83 5.66
N LYS A 121 -7.42 -17.08 5.87
CA LYS A 121 -6.53 -16.55 4.81
C LYS A 121 -5.21 -17.33 4.72
N TRP A 122 -5.29 -18.64 4.92
CA TRP A 122 -4.13 -19.55 5.01
C TRP A 122 -3.27 -19.61 3.74
N SER A 123 -3.87 -19.42 2.56
CA SER A 123 -3.18 -19.48 1.25
C SER A 123 -2.48 -18.18 0.87
N THR A 124 -2.88 -17.07 1.48
CA THR A 124 -2.49 -15.73 1.02
C THR A 124 -2.41 -14.85 2.26
N PHE A 125 -1.23 -14.80 2.88
CA PHE A 125 -0.86 -13.69 3.74
C PHE A 125 -0.73 -12.44 2.85
N GLU A 126 -1.89 -11.95 2.38
CA GLU A 126 -1.96 -10.75 1.60
C GLU A 126 -1.63 -9.58 2.51
N LYS A 127 -0.76 -8.73 1.98
CA LYS A 127 -0.29 -7.44 2.51
C LYS A 127 -1.42 -6.46 2.89
N PHE A 128 -2.69 -6.88 2.81
CA PHE A 128 -3.90 -6.07 2.86
C PHE A 128 -5.04 -6.70 3.69
N SER A 129 -4.76 -7.76 4.47
CA SER A 129 -5.74 -8.20 5.46
C SER A 129 -5.89 -7.13 6.55
N LYS A 130 -7.12 -6.87 7.01
CA LYS A 130 -7.38 -6.00 8.17
C LYS A 130 -6.63 -6.45 9.43
N TYR A 131 -6.32 -7.74 9.53
CA TYR A 131 -5.59 -8.34 10.65
C TYR A 131 -4.07 -8.44 10.44
N TYR A 132 -3.53 -7.94 9.33
CA TYR A 132 -2.12 -8.16 8.94
C TYR A 132 -1.14 -7.69 10.02
N VAL A 133 -1.32 -6.47 10.53
CA VAL A 133 -0.47 -5.88 11.57
C VAL A 133 -0.60 -6.66 12.89
N TYR A 134 -1.84 -6.93 13.31
CA TYR A 134 -2.15 -7.61 14.56
C TYR A 134 -1.67 -9.06 14.61
N ILE A 135 -1.71 -9.80 13.49
CA ILE A 135 -1.19 -11.18 13.44
C ILE A 135 0.31 -11.19 13.73
N ILE A 136 1.07 -10.28 13.13
CA ILE A 136 2.51 -10.20 13.36
C ILE A 136 2.80 -9.83 14.82
N PHE A 137 2.12 -8.82 15.36
CA PHE A 137 2.33 -8.40 16.75
C PHE A 137 1.91 -9.46 17.77
N ALA A 138 0.78 -10.14 17.57
CA ALA A 138 0.38 -11.25 18.43
C ALA A 138 1.39 -12.43 18.35
N SER A 139 1.94 -12.69 17.17
CA SER A 139 2.98 -13.72 17.00
C SER A 139 4.27 -13.33 17.73
N THR A 140 4.71 -12.07 17.59
CA THR A 140 5.86 -11.52 18.32
C THR A 140 5.65 -11.58 19.83
N PHE A 141 4.45 -11.26 20.32
CA PHE A 141 4.10 -11.35 21.73
C PHE A 141 4.25 -12.77 22.27
N VAL A 142 3.69 -13.77 21.58
CA VAL A 142 3.82 -15.18 21.98
C VAL A 142 5.29 -15.63 21.96
N GLY A 143 6.05 -15.20 20.95
CA GLY A 143 7.49 -15.44 20.87
C GLY A 143 8.24 -14.88 22.06
N ALA A 144 8.06 -13.59 22.36
CA ALA A 144 8.70 -12.90 23.47
C ALA A 144 8.32 -13.50 24.82
N PHE A 145 7.04 -13.83 25.01
CA PHE A 145 6.54 -14.41 26.25
C PHE A 145 7.17 -15.78 26.50
N LEU A 146 7.14 -16.69 25.52
CA LEU A 146 7.68 -18.04 25.70
C LEU A 146 9.20 -18.07 25.81
N SER A 147 9.92 -17.20 25.11
CA SER A 147 11.37 -17.07 25.30
C SER A 147 11.72 -16.45 26.65
N GLY A 148 10.94 -15.48 27.12
CA GLY A 148 11.06 -14.93 28.47
C GLY A 148 10.83 -15.98 29.55
N VAL A 149 9.80 -16.83 29.40
CA VAL A 149 9.56 -17.95 30.34
C VAL A 149 10.75 -18.93 30.34
N ALA A 150 11.29 -19.24 29.15
CA ALA A 150 12.46 -20.11 29.03
C ALA A 150 13.70 -19.50 29.72
N TYR A 151 13.91 -18.18 29.58
CA TYR A 151 14.99 -17.48 30.24
C TYR A 151 14.79 -17.37 31.76
N GLY A 152 13.58 -17.06 32.23
CA GLY A 152 13.26 -17.04 33.66
C GLY A 152 13.45 -18.42 34.32
N PHE A 153 13.19 -19.51 33.60
CA PHE A 153 13.52 -20.86 34.07
C PHE A 153 15.03 -21.11 34.11
N TYR A 154 15.78 -20.64 33.10
CA TYR A 154 17.25 -20.64 33.15
C TYR A 154 17.76 -19.89 34.40
N ALA A 155 17.27 -18.67 34.64
CA ALA A 155 17.67 -17.87 35.79
C ALA A 155 17.36 -18.55 37.14
N TYR A 156 16.23 -19.26 37.22
CA TYR A 156 15.89 -20.07 38.39
C TYR A 156 16.87 -21.23 38.64
N VAL A 157 17.23 -21.97 37.58
CA VAL A 157 18.10 -23.15 37.70
C VAL A 157 19.53 -22.78 38.08
N TYR A 158 20.01 -21.60 37.66
CA TYR A 158 21.37 -21.13 37.89
C TYR A 158 21.49 -20.04 38.95
N ASP A 159 20.39 -19.74 39.66
CA ASP A 159 20.31 -18.76 40.74
C ASP A 159 20.88 -17.38 40.37
N THR A 160 20.62 -16.92 39.13
CA THR A 160 21.22 -15.69 38.57
C THR A 160 20.42 -14.42 38.88
N GLY A 161 19.43 -14.46 39.77
CA GLY A 161 18.66 -13.28 40.16
C GLY A 161 17.17 -13.53 40.40
N ASN A 162 16.40 -12.44 40.42
CA ASN A 162 14.96 -12.51 40.64
C ASN A 162 14.24 -12.97 39.36
N ARG A 163 13.67 -14.18 39.41
CA ARG A 163 12.90 -14.81 38.32
C ARG A 163 11.94 -13.89 37.57
N TYR A 164 11.20 -13.05 38.30
CA TYR A 164 10.23 -12.14 37.68
C TYR A 164 10.91 -10.98 36.97
N ALA A 165 11.98 -10.43 37.57
CA ALA A 165 12.75 -9.35 36.97
C ALA A 165 13.46 -9.83 35.69
N GLU A 166 14.11 -11.00 35.74
CA GLU A 166 14.77 -11.61 34.58
C GLU A 166 13.79 -11.95 33.45
N PHE A 167 12.61 -12.48 33.82
CA PHE A 167 11.53 -12.69 32.85
C PHE A 167 11.11 -11.38 32.19
N MET A 168 10.88 -10.33 32.98
CA MET A 168 10.38 -9.04 32.47
C MET A 168 11.41 -8.31 31.62
N ASP A 169 12.70 -8.37 31.99
CA ASP A 169 13.76 -7.75 31.20
C ASP A 169 13.86 -8.43 29.83
N TRP A 170 13.96 -9.76 29.80
CA TRP A 170 14.00 -10.53 28.56
C TRP A 170 12.73 -10.34 27.72
N PHE A 171 11.55 -10.47 28.35
CA PHE A 171 10.27 -10.32 27.66
C PHE A 171 10.11 -8.94 27.02
N SER A 172 10.41 -7.88 27.77
CA SER A 172 10.23 -6.50 27.30
C SER A 172 11.20 -6.14 26.19
N GLU A 173 12.45 -6.62 26.25
CA GLU A 173 13.43 -6.46 25.20
C GLU A 173 12.97 -7.17 23.91
N GLN A 174 12.62 -8.45 24.01
CA GLN A 174 12.22 -9.25 22.85
C GLN A 174 10.93 -8.73 22.20
N LEU A 175 9.95 -8.30 23.01
CA LEU A 175 8.71 -7.71 22.50
C LEU A 175 8.97 -6.34 21.88
N GLY A 176 9.76 -5.49 22.54
CA GLY A 176 10.08 -4.14 22.09
C GLY A 176 10.83 -4.14 20.76
N THR A 177 12.00 -4.79 20.72
CA THR A 177 12.80 -4.95 19.50
C THR A 177 12.02 -5.65 18.40
N GLY A 178 11.23 -6.66 18.77
CA GLY A 178 10.36 -7.39 17.85
C GLY A 178 9.34 -6.50 17.15
N ILE A 179 8.60 -5.67 17.89
CA ILE A 179 7.59 -4.78 17.29
C ILE A 179 8.24 -3.69 16.44
N ILE A 180 9.35 -3.11 16.90
CA ILE A 180 10.05 -2.02 16.20
C ILE A 180 10.55 -2.48 14.82
N LEU A 181 11.12 -3.69 14.73
CA LEU A 181 11.81 -4.15 13.51
C LEU A 181 11.00 -5.12 12.65
N ALA A 182 9.90 -5.70 13.14
CA ALA A 182 9.17 -6.74 12.41
C ALA A 182 8.80 -6.32 10.98
N PHE A 183 8.21 -5.14 10.82
CA PHE A 183 7.80 -4.66 9.51
C PHE A 183 8.95 -4.13 8.65
N PHE A 184 10.00 -3.59 9.25
CA PHE A 184 11.23 -3.25 8.53
C PHE A 184 11.83 -4.48 7.84
N PHE A 185 11.96 -5.61 8.55
CA PHE A 185 12.46 -6.85 7.97
C PHE A 185 11.48 -7.50 7.00
N LEU A 186 10.18 -7.56 7.33
CA LEU A 186 9.17 -8.11 6.42
C LEU A 186 9.02 -7.31 5.11
N ARG A 187 9.27 -5.99 5.16
CA ARG A 187 9.05 -5.08 4.03
C ARG A 187 10.33 -4.58 3.37
N GLY A 188 11.52 -5.07 3.71
CA GLY A 188 12.79 -4.60 3.14
C GLY A 188 12.80 -4.44 1.62
N LYS A 189 12.29 -5.41 0.85
CA LYS A 189 12.18 -5.30 -0.62
C LYS A 189 11.14 -4.29 -1.10
N ASP A 190 10.07 -4.09 -0.34
CA ASP A 190 9.04 -3.08 -0.64
C ASP A 190 9.58 -1.68 -0.29
N ILE A 191 10.37 -1.54 0.78
CA ILE A 191 11.04 -0.30 1.20
C ILE A 191 11.98 0.18 0.09
N LEU A 192 12.90 -0.68 -0.37
CA LEU A 192 13.83 -0.33 -1.45
C LEU A 192 13.11 0.11 -2.73
N ARG A 193 12.02 -0.56 -3.09
CA ARG A 193 11.18 -0.17 -4.23
C ARG A 193 10.46 1.15 -4.01
N ALA A 194 9.94 1.38 -2.80
CA ALA A 194 9.26 2.62 -2.46
C ALA A 194 10.22 3.81 -2.48
N LEU A 195 11.44 3.66 -1.93
CA LEU A 195 12.49 4.69 -1.95
C LEU A 195 12.93 5.03 -3.37
N ARG A 196 13.09 4.03 -4.25
CA ARG A 196 13.45 4.26 -5.66
C ARG A 196 12.37 4.98 -6.45
N ASN A 197 11.11 4.80 -6.07
CA ASN A 197 9.94 5.31 -6.79
C ASN A 197 9.27 6.49 -6.06
N ILE A 198 9.98 7.20 -5.18
CA ILE A 198 9.44 8.44 -4.60
C ILE A 198 9.26 9.43 -5.76
N PRO A 199 8.03 9.87 -6.05
CA PRO A 199 7.80 10.80 -7.14
C PRO A 199 8.39 12.16 -6.76
N LEU A 200 9.60 12.45 -7.24
CA LEU A 200 10.28 13.75 -7.10
C LEU A 200 9.74 14.78 -8.12
N CYS A 201 8.45 14.69 -8.48
CA CYS A 201 7.85 15.63 -9.42
C CYS A 201 7.63 17.01 -8.75
N PRO A 202 7.90 18.13 -9.45
CA PRO A 202 7.80 19.49 -8.89
C PRO A 202 6.42 19.82 -8.29
N LYS A 203 5.34 19.29 -8.86
CA LYS A 203 3.96 19.56 -8.43
C LYS A 203 3.57 18.95 -7.07
N ASN A 204 4.32 17.97 -6.54
CA ASN A 204 4.03 17.31 -5.25
C ASN A 204 5.17 17.43 -4.23
N ILE A 205 6.14 18.33 -4.47
CA ILE A 205 7.27 18.60 -3.56
C ILE A 205 6.78 18.98 -2.17
N ARG A 206 5.78 19.87 -2.07
CA ARG A 206 5.25 20.32 -0.77
C ARG A 206 4.58 19.20 0.02
N GLU A 207 3.81 18.34 -0.64
CA GLU A 207 3.09 17.23 0.00
C GLU A 207 4.03 16.10 0.47
N ASN A 208 5.13 15.88 -0.27
CA ASN A 208 6.08 14.82 0.07
C ASN A 208 7.22 15.28 0.98
N ILE A 209 7.71 16.51 0.89
CA ILE A 209 8.89 16.97 1.65
C ILE A 209 8.50 17.54 3.01
N PHE A 210 7.35 18.23 3.10
CA PHE A 210 6.93 18.85 4.36
C PHE A 210 6.78 17.83 5.52
N PRO A 211 6.08 16.68 5.35
CA PRO A 211 6.01 15.67 6.41
C PRO A 211 7.37 15.12 6.83
N PHE A 212 8.27 14.90 5.86
CA PHE A 212 9.61 14.40 6.14
C PHE A 212 10.45 15.42 6.91
N LEU A 213 10.38 16.69 6.52
CA LEU A 213 11.13 17.76 7.17
C LEU A 213 10.65 17.96 8.61
N VAL A 214 9.34 17.94 8.86
CA VAL A 214 8.78 17.94 10.22
C VAL A 214 9.27 16.72 11.01
N PHE A 215 9.28 15.53 10.40
CA PHE A 215 9.82 14.33 11.03
C PHE A 215 11.30 14.46 11.43
N ILE A 216 12.16 14.95 10.53
CA ILE A 216 13.58 15.15 10.80
C ILE A 216 13.80 16.19 11.90
N ILE A 217 13.08 17.32 11.88
CA ILE A 217 13.20 18.35 12.91
C ILE A 217 12.88 17.76 14.30
N PHE A 218 11.77 17.05 14.42
CA PHE A 218 11.38 16.44 15.70
C PHE A 218 12.36 15.36 16.17
N LEU A 219 12.91 14.60 15.23
CA LEU A 219 13.94 13.60 15.53
C LEU A 219 15.23 14.25 16.04
N LEU A 220 15.67 15.34 15.38
CA LEU A 220 16.85 16.10 15.80
C LEU A 220 16.64 16.79 17.15
N VAL A 221 15.46 17.37 17.40
CA VAL A 221 15.09 17.93 18.70
C VAL A 221 15.18 16.86 19.78
N SER A 222 14.62 15.67 19.56
CA SER A 222 14.68 14.56 20.52
C SER A 222 16.14 14.14 20.83
N LEU A 223 17.00 14.14 19.81
CA LEU A 223 18.43 13.84 19.96
C LEU A 223 19.21 14.94 20.67
N LEU A 224 18.86 16.22 20.47
CA LEU A 224 19.55 17.37 21.08
C LEU A 224 19.28 17.49 22.58
N PHE A 225 18.02 17.30 23.00
CA PHE A 225 17.66 17.41 24.42
C PHE A 225 18.06 16.17 25.24
N LEU A 226 18.31 15.04 24.58
CA LEU A 226 18.64 13.75 25.21
C LEU A 226 17.64 13.32 26.29
N ASP A 227 16.40 13.82 26.20
CA ASP A 227 15.36 13.52 27.18
C ASP A 227 14.31 12.55 26.61
N ALA A 228 14.23 11.36 27.21
CA ALA A 228 13.26 10.33 26.86
C ALA A 228 11.82 10.74 27.20
N SER A 229 11.58 11.77 28.02
CA SER A 229 10.24 12.31 28.26
C SER A 229 9.57 12.83 26.96
N LEU A 230 10.38 13.16 25.94
CA LEU A 230 9.95 13.74 24.66
C LEU A 230 9.44 12.70 23.64
N ILE A 231 9.35 11.42 23.99
CA ILE A 231 8.87 10.35 23.08
C ILE A 231 7.49 10.65 22.51
N THR A 232 6.59 11.21 23.32
CA THR A 232 5.23 11.55 22.90
C THR A 232 5.22 12.58 21.76
N LEU A 233 6.25 13.42 21.64
CA LEU A 233 6.41 14.34 20.52
C LEU A 233 6.61 13.62 19.18
N SER A 234 7.10 12.38 19.18
CA SER A 234 7.26 11.58 17.95
C SER A 234 5.92 11.18 17.33
N VAL A 235 4.81 11.23 18.07
CA VAL A 235 3.48 10.87 17.55
C VAL A 235 3.04 11.82 16.44
N ILE A 236 3.26 13.13 16.60
CA ILE A 236 2.85 14.17 15.66
C ILE A 236 3.48 13.96 14.26
N PRO A 237 4.83 13.93 14.13
CA PRO A 237 5.46 13.73 12.83
C PRO A 237 5.15 12.35 12.24
N LEU A 238 5.12 11.29 13.05
CA LEU A 238 4.79 9.95 12.55
C LEU A 238 3.36 9.87 12.02
N THR A 239 2.40 10.52 12.67
CA THR A 239 1.02 10.61 12.20
C THR A 239 0.95 11.35 10.86
N LEU A 240 1.66 12.48 10.73
CA LEU A 240 1.74 13.23 9.48
C LEU A 240 2.37 12.39 8.35
N CYS A 241 3.44 11.64 8.65
CA CYS A 241 4.04 10.70 7.72
C CYS A 241 3.08 9.56 7.34
N ALA A 242 2.28 9.02 8.27
CA ALA A 242 1.34 7.94 7.99
C ALA A 242 0.24 8.36 6.99
N PHE A 243 -0.18 9.63 6.99
CA PHE A 243 -1.15 10.18 6.04
C PHE A 243 -0.58 10.48 4.65
N ASN A 244 0.74 10.57 4.50
CA ASN A 244 1.37 10.98 3.23
C ASN A 244 2.18 9.85 2.58
N TYR A 245 2.73 8.92 3.37
CA TYR A 245 3.61 7.87 2.87
C TYR A 245 2.96 6.49 2.82
N SER A 246 3.57 5.64 1.98
CA SER A 246 3.21 4.23 1.88
C SER A 246 3.63 3.45 3.13
N PHE A 247 2.90 2.37 3.42
CA PHE A 247 3.19 1.49 4.56
C PHE A 247 4.66 1.01 4.65
N PRO A 248 5.35 0.63 3.55
CA PRO A 248 6.78 0.29 3.62
C PRO A 248 7.65 1.45 4.11
N ILE A 249 7.46 2.67 3.60
CA ILE A 249 8.22 3.84 4.07
C ILE A 249 7.92 4.08 5.54
N MET A 250 6.65 3.96 5.96
CA MET A 250 6.29 4.11 7.37
C MET A 250 6.99 3.07 8.26
N SER A 251 7.13 1.82 7.79
CA SER A 251 7.87 0.80 8.55
C SER A 251 9.35 1.11 8.72
N LEU A 252 9.97 1.82 7.77
CA LEU A 252 11.33 2.31 7.91
C LEU A 252 11.41 3.47 8.92
N LEU A 253 10.53 4.47 8.79
CA LEU A 253 10.52 5.63 9.69
C LEU A 253 10.24 5.20 11.14
N CYS A 254 9.28 4.29 11.35
CA CYS A 254 9.00 3.70 12.65
C CYS A 254 10.20 2.94 13.24
N ALA A 255 10.91 2.16 12.42
CA ALA A 255 12.10 1.44 12.88
C ALA A 255 13.22 2.41 13.29
N ILE A 256 13.46 3.46 12.50
CA ILE A 256 14.44 4.51 12.81
C ILE A 256 14.07 5.20 14.13
N THR A 257 12.81 5.63 14.27
CA THR A 257 12.33 6.27 15.51
C THR A 257 12.46 5.32 16.69
N GLY A 258 11.99 4.07 16.59
CA GLY A 258 12.06 3.12 17.69
C GLY A 258 13.49 2.82 18.15
N VAL A 259 14.45 2.71 17.22
CA VAL A 259 15.88 2.53 17.55
C VAL A 259 16.45 3.77 18.24
N ILE A 260 16.15 4.96 17.73
CA ILE A 260 16.63 6.22 18.32
C ILE A 260 16.04 6.42 19.72
N LEU A 261 14.75 6.17 19.91
CA LEU A 261 14.12 6.29 21.23
C LEU A 261 14.68 5.29 22.23
N ASN A 262 14.99 4.05 21.82
CA ASN A 262 15.70 3.10 22.70
C ASN A 262 17.10 3.61 23.07
N TYR A 263 17.85 4.14 22.10
CA TYR A 263 19.17 4.72 22.37
C TYR A 263 19.11 5.87 23.38
N LEU A 264 18.12 6.77 23.26
CA LEU A 264 17.92 7.87 24.22
C LEU A 264 17.63 7.36 25.64
N TYR A 265 16.82 6.32 25.79
CA TYR A 265 16.57 5.72 27.11
C TYR A 265 17.81 5.06 27.71
N ILE A 266 18.60 4.38 26.90
CA ILE A 266 19.85 3.76 27.34
C ILE A 266 20.80 4.84 27.87
N ASN A 267 20.90 5.98 27.19
CA ASN A 267 21.71 7.10 27.67
C ASN A 267 21.19 7.68 28.99
N GLN A 268 19.87 7.75 29.19
CA GLN A 268 19.30 8.18 30.47
C GLN A 268 19.59 7.20 31.60
N VAL A 269 19.61 5.89 31.32
CA VAL A 269 19.99 4.89 32.32
C VAL A 269 21.42 5.13 32.80
N GLY A 270 22.34 5.50 31.93
CA GLY A 270 23.71 5.89 32.32
C GLY A 270 23.77 6.95 33.42
N ILE A 271 22.81 7.88 33.45
CA ILE A 271 22.70 8.93 34.47
C ILE A 271 22.04 8.40 35.76
N LEU A 272 21.13 7.42 35.64
CA LEU A 272 20.34 6.88 36.75
C LEU A 272 21.06 5.79 37.55
N ILE A 273 22.09 5.14 36.98
CA ILE A 273 22.83 4.02 37.60
C ILE A 273 23.40 4.39 38.97
N ASP A 274 24.03 5.56 39.11
CA ASP A 274 24.70 5.94 40.36
C ASP A 274 23.74 6.39 41.47
N SER A 275 22.48 6.64 41.13
CA SER A 275 21.50 7.30 42.02
C SER A 275 20.30 6.43 42.41
N ASN A 276 20.14 5.24 41.81
CA ASN A 276 18.96 4.41 42.00
C ASN A 276 19.30 2.94 42.20
N SER A 277 18.34 2.20 42.77
CA SER A 277 18.43 0.74 42.84
C SER A 277 18.34 0.10 41.46
N GLU A 278 19.02 -1.04 41.29
CA GLU A 278 18.97 -1.86 40.07
C GLU A 278 17.52 -2.25 39.69
N ALA A 279 16.69 -2.56 40.70
CA ALA A 279 15.28 -2.86 40.50
C ALA A 279 14.50 -1.69 39.87
N TYR A 280 14.82 -0.45 40.24
CA TYR A 280 14.22 0.74 39.64
C TYR A 280 14.64 0.91 38.18
N ILE A 281 15.92 0.70 37.88
CA ILE A 281 16.48 0.82 36.52
C ILE A 281 15.84 -0.22 35.59
N ASN A 282 15.74 -1.48 36.02
CA ASN A 282 15.13 -2.55 35.23
C ASN A 282 13.63 -2.30 34.98
N SER A 283 12.92 -1.78 35.99
CA SER A 283 11.51 -1.37 35.85
C SER A 283 11.35 -0.21 34.86
N PHE A 284 12.24 0.78 34.91
CA PHE A 284 12.28 1.92 33.99
C PHE A 284 12.53 1.47 32.55
N LEU A 285 13.54 0.63 32.31
CA LEU A 285 13.85 0.06 30.98
C LEU A 285 12.69 -0.77 30.42
N THR A 286 12.09 -1.62 31.26
CA THR A 286 10.92 -2.43 30.88
C THR A 286 9.77 -1.54 30.43
N THR A 287 9.45 -0.51 31.23
CA THR A 287 8.37 0.44 30.94
C THR A 287 8.63 1.22 29.66
N ALA A 288 9.87 1.71 29.49
CA ALA A 288 10.33 2.43 28.31
C ALA A 288 10.18 1.62 27.02
N ARG A 289 10.70 0.39 27.00
CA ARG A 289 10.64 -0.52 25.85
C ARG A 289 9.21 -0.81 25.44
N LEU A 290 8.34 -1.11 26.40
CA LEU A 290 6.93 -1.39 26.14
C LEU A 290 6.18 -0.16 25.60
N ASN A 291 6.42 1.03 26.16
CA ASN A 291 5.81 2.26 25.67
C ASN A 291 6.22 2.59 24.23
N ILE A 292 7.50 2.46 23.89
CA ILE A 292 7.99 2.63 22.51
C ILE A 292 7.34 1.60 21.59
N ALA A 293 7.29 0.34 22.00
CA ALA A 293 6.68 -0.73 21.23
C ALA A 293 5.20 -0.45 20.93
N MET A 294 4.43 -0.02 21.94
CA MET A 294 3.01 0.30 21.77
C MET A 294 2.80 1.52 20.88
N LEU A 295 3.65 2.54 20.99
CA LEU A 295 3.63 3.70 20.10
C LEU A 295 3.90 3.32 18.64
N ILE A 296 4.93 2.51 18.38
CA ILE A 296 5.25 2.02 17.03
C ILE A 296 4.13 1.13 16.49
N MET A 297 3.58 0.24 17.32
CA MET A 297 2.41 -0.57 16.97
C MET A 297 1.22 0.30 16.55
N ALA A 298 0.92 1.36 17.30
CA ALA A 298 -0.16 2.28 16.99
C ALA A 298 0.07 2.99 15.64
N MET A 299 1.27 3.54 15.42
CA MET A 299 1.61 4.25 14.18
C MET A 299 1.56 3.35 12.94
N LEU A 300 2.04 2.11 13.06
CA LEU A 300 1.94 1.13 11.98
C LEU A 300 0.49 0.69 11.72
N SER A 301 -0.33 0.60 12.76
CA SER A 301 -1.76 0.31 12.62
C SER A 301 -2.49 1.45 11.89
N VAL A 302 -2.20 2.71 12.22
CA VAL A 302 -2.73 3.90 11.52
C VAL A 302 -2.32 3.89 10.06
N SER A 303 -1.03 3.71 9.76
CA SER A 303 -0.54 3.68 8.37
C SER A 303 -1.15 2.54 7.55
N HIS A 304 -1.35 1.37 8.16
CA HIS A 304 -2.02 0.24 7.51
C HIS A 304 -3.49 0.56 7.22
N PHE A 305 -4.20 1.12 8.20
CA PHE A 305 -5.60 1.55 8.04
C PHE A 305 -5.76 2.58 6.92
N VAL A 306 -4.92 3.62 6.90
CA VAL A 306 -4.92 4.64 5.84
C VAL A 306 -4.63 4.00 4.47
N SER A 307 -3.67 3.08 4.39
CA SER A 307 -3.36 2.36 3.16
C SER A 307 -4.53 1.50 2.66
N MET A 308 -5.26 0.87 3.58
CA MET A 308 -6.46 0.09 3.25
C MET A 308 -7.60 0.99 2.78
N ASN A 309 -7.85 2.11 3.44
CA ASN A 309 -8.91 3.05 3.05
C ASN A 309 -8.65 3.65 1.68
N ARG A 310 -7.42 4.08 1.37
CA ARG A 310 -7.08 4.56 0.02
C ARG A 310 -7.34 3.51 -1.05
N ARG A 311 -7.06 2.24 -0.76
CA ARG A 311 -7.36 1.15 -1.69
C ARG A 311 -8.86 0.94 -1.85
N LEU A 312 -9.62 0.99 -0.75
CA LEU A 312 -11.07 0.86 -0.79
C LEU A 312 -11.71 1.99 -1.61
N ILE A 313 -11.29 3.23 -1.39
CA ILE A 313 -11.70 4.39 -2.19
C ILE A 313 -11.41 4.14 -3.67
N LYS A 314 -10.18 3.73 -4.02
CA LYS A 314 -9.83 3.39 -5.41
C LYS A 314 -10.69 2.27 -5.99
N ILE A 315 -11.07 1.28 -5.19
CA ILE A 315 -11.96 0.20 -5.64
C ILE A 315 -13.35 0.75 -5.92
N ILE A 316 -13.89 1.58 -5.02
CA ILE A 316 -15.18 2.25 -5.17
C ILE A 316 -15.17 3.14 -6.42
N GLU A 317 -14.16 3.99 -6.57
CA GLU A 317 -13.94 4.83 -7.76
C GLU A 317 -13.87 3.97 -9.03
N SER A 318 -13.11 2.87 -9.00
CA SER A 318 -13.00 1.96 -10.14
C SER A 318 -14.29 1.19 -10.46
N GLY A 319 -15.16 1.01 -9.46
CA GLY A 319 -16.43 0.29 -9.55
C GLY A 319 -17.61 1.17 -9.93
N SER A 320 -17.46 2.50 -9.87
CA SER A 320 -18.47 3.43 -10.38
C SER A 320 -18.63 3.23 -11.89
N ARG A 321 -19.87 3.07 -12.36
CA ARG A 321 -20.20 3.06 -13.80
C ARG A 321 -20.40 4.46 -14.37
N LYS A 322 -20.54 5.46 -13.50
CA LYS A 322 -20.90 6.82 -13.84
C LYS A 322 -19.71 7.77 -13.66
N ASP A 323 -19.64 8.78 -14.50
CA ASP A 323 -18.76 9.94 -14.33
C ASP A 323 -19.29 10.83 -13.21
N ALA A 324 -18.40 11.27 -12.31
CA ALA A 324 -18.80 11.98 -11.09
C ALA A 324 -19.35 13.40 -11.36
N LEU A 325 -18.87 14.07 -12.43
CA LEU A 325 -19.30 15.42 -12.77
C LEU A 325 -20.63 15.42 -13.54
N THR A 326 -20.77 14.51 -14.50
CA THR A 326 -21.87 14.53 -15.47
C THR A 326 -22.97 13.53 -15.20
N ASN A 327 -22.73 12.54 -14.33
CA ASN A 327 -23.61 11.39 -14.10
C ASN A 327 -23.96 10.58 -15.39
N THR A 328 -23.18 10.79 -16.46
CA THR A 328 -23.21 9.95 -17.68
C THR A 328 -22.38 8.68 -17.44
N PHE A 329 -22.44 7.69 -18.33
CA PHE A 329 -21.54 6.54 -18.18
C PHE A 329 -20.08 7.00 -18.33
N ASN A 330 -19.18 6.38 -17.57
CA ASN A 330 -17.76 6.59 -17.82
C ASN A 330 -17.28 5.69 -18.97
N ARG A 331 -16.12 6.03 -19.54
CA ARG A 331 -15.46 5.28 -20.62
C ARG A 331 -15.44 3.77 -20.38
N ARG A 332 -15.17 3.32 -19.15
CA ARG A 332 -15.12 1.90 -18.79
C ARG A 332 -16.50 1.24 -18.89
N ALA A 333 -17.53 1.88 -18.35
CA ALA A 333 -18.90 1.36 -18.39
C ALA A 333 -19.43 1.30 -19.83
N PHE A 334 -19.15 2.32 -20.65
CA PHE A 334 -19.54 2.35 -22.06
C PHE A 334 -18.98 1.15 -22.84
N LEU A 335 -17.68 0.90 -22.72
CA LEU A 335 -17.01 -0.25 -23.35
C LEU A 335 -17.60 -1.59 -22.86
N SER A 336 -17.86 -1.71 -21.55
CA SER A 336 -18.47 -2.92 -20.98
C SER A 336 -19.90 -3.14 -21.48
N MET A 337 -20.67 -2.09 -21.71
CA MET A 337 -22.05 -2.18 -22.19
C MET A 337 -22.13 -2.55 -23.67
N LEU A 338 -21.25 -1.98 -24.50
CA LEU A 338 -21.15 -2.35 -25.91
C LEU A 338 -20.71 -3.81 -26.10
N ASN A 339 -19.72 -4.28 -25.32
CA ASN A 339 -19.32 -5.69 -25.32
C ASN A 339 -20.44 -6.60 -24.79
N GLY A 340 -21.08 -6.22 -23.67
CA GLY A 340 -22.09 -7.04 -23.00
C GLY A 340 -23.37 -7.23 -23.82
N LYS A 341 -23.75 -6.24 -24.64
CA LYS A 341 -24.93 -6.34 -25.53
C LYS A 341 -24.79 -7.43 -26.59
N GLN A 342 -23.57 -7.83 -26.98
CA GLN A 342 -23.34 -8.93 -27.91
C GLN A 342 -23.64 -10.31 -27.29
N SER A 343 -23.56 -10.44 -25.97
CA SER A 343 -23.74 -11.71 -25.25
C SER A 343 -25.18 -11.94 -24.76
N ALA A 344 -26.10 -11.01 -25.04
CA ALA A 344 -27.48 -11.08 -24.55
C ALA A 344 -28.34 -12.08 -25.36
N PRO A 345 -29.23 -12.86 -24.70
CA PRO A 345 -30.21 -13.70 -25.41
C PRO A 345 -31.10 -12.85 -26.31
N GLY A 346 -31.19 -13.18 -27.61
CA GLY A 346 -31.94 -12.40 -28.60
C GLY A 346 -31.14 -11.35 -29.37
N TYR A 347 -29.81 -11.32 -29.23
CA TYR A 347 -28.94 -10.49 -30.07
C TYR A 347 -29.13 -10.83 -31.56
N LYS A 348 -29.64 -9.86 -32.34
CA LYS A 348 -29.66 -9.95 -33.80
C LYS A 348 -28.24 -9.73 -34.31
N LYS A 349 -27.68 -10.73 -35.00
CA LYS A 349 -26.47 -10.53 -35.82
C LYS A 349 -26.77 -9.46 -36.89
N LYS A 350 -25.77 -8.66 -37.24
CA LYS A 350 -25.87 -7.57 -38.25
C LYS A 350 -26.84 -6.46 -37.84
N ARG A 351 -26.73 -5.97 -36.61
CA ARG A 351 -27.50 -4.80 -36.17
C ARG A 351 -26.81 -3.52 -36.67
N GLN A 352 -27.58 -2.49 -36.99
CA GLN A 352 -26.99 -1.17 -37.24
C GLN A 352 -26.50 -0.57 -35.92
N LEU A 353 -25.25 -0.09 -35.92
CA LEU A 353 -24.65 0.64 -34.79
C LEU A 353 -24.18 2.00 -35.30
N THR A 354 -24.51 3.06 -34.57
CA THR A 354 -24.02 4.41 -34.81
C THR A 354 -23.21 4.85 -33.60
N LEU A 355 -21.97 5.27 -33.85
CA LEU A 355 -21.11 5.90 -32.86
C LEU A 355 -20.94 7.38 -33.21
N LEU A 356 -21.32 8.25 -32.28
CA LEU A 356 -21.08 9.69 -32.36
C LEU A 356 -20.00 10.05 -31.35
N PHE A 357 -18.98 10.76 -31.79
CA PHE A 357 -17.92 11.31 -30.96
C PHE A 357 -18.02 12.83 -31.00
N LEU A 358 -18.30 13.43 -29.84
CA LEU A 358 -18.59 14.85 -29.67
C LEU A 358 -17.49 15.51 -28.83
N ASP A 359 -17.18 16.75 -29.14
CA ASP A 359 -16.24 17.57 -28.38
C ASP A 359 -16.75 19.02 -28.35
N ILE A 360 -16.65 19.66 -27.18
CA ILE A 360 -17.06 21.06 -27.00
C ILE A 360 -15.99 21.96 -27.63
N ASP A 361 -16.40 22.72 -28.64
CA ASP A 361 -15.47 23.57 -29.36
C ASP A 361 -14.92 24.68 -28.46
N TYR A 362 -13.61 24.92 -28.54
CA TYR A 362 -12.91 25.97 -27.80
C TYR A 362 -13.07 25.90 -26.27
N PHE A 363 -13.35 24.73 -25.69
CA PHE A 363 -13.55 24.57 -24.25
C PHE A 363 -12.39 25.10 -23.40
N LYS A 364 -11.15 24.95 -23.85
CA LYS A 364 -9.99 25.55 -23.18
C LYS A 364 -10.11 27.08 -23.04
N GLN A 365 -10.62 27.78 -24.06
CA GLN A 365 -10.83 29.22 -23.97
C GLN A 365 -11.89 29.58 -22.92
N VAL A 366 -12.93 28.76 -22.76
CA VAL A 366 -13.93 28.94 -21.69
C VAL A 366 -13.26 28.82 -20.33
N ASN A 367 -12.44 27.78 -20.11
CA ASN A 367 -11.68 27.62 -18.87
C ASN A 367 -10.73 28.79 -18.61
N ASP A 368 -9.99 29.22 -19.63
CA ASP A 368 -9.01 30.30 -19.51
C ASP A 368 -9.70 31.66 -19.25
N THR A 369 -10.93 31.86 -19.73
CA THR A 369 -11.67 33.13 -19.59
C THR A 369 -12.52 33.20 -18.32
N TYR A 370 -13.20 32.10 -17.96
CA TYR A 370 -14.21 32.06 -16.90
C TYR A 370 -13.82 31.17 -15.70
N GLY A 371 -12.67 30.51 -15.78
CA GLY A 371 -12.15 29.62 -14.75
C GLY A 371 -12.71 28.18 -14.84
N HIS A 372 -11.98 27.25 -14.22
CA HIS A 372 -12.30 25.82 -14.26
C HIS A 372 -13.69 25.46 -13.69
N ALA A 373 -14.18 26.19 -12.69
CA ALA A 373 -15.51 25.94 -12.13
C ALA A 373 -16.62 26.18 -13.17
N CYS A 374 -16.49 27.22 -14.00
CA CYS A 374 -17.40 27.48 -15.10
C CYS A 374 -17.31 26.40 -16.19
N GLY A 375 -16.09 25.95 -16.51
CA GLY A 375 -15.90 24.83 -17.44
C GLY A 375 -16.56 23.53 -16.95
N ASP A 376 -16.46 23.22 -15.67
CA ASP A 376 -17.13 22.06 -15.08
C ASP A 376 -18.66 22.17 -15.17
N GLU A 377 -19.21 23.37 -14.95
CA GLU A 377 -20.64 23.65 -15.11
C GLU A 377 -21.10 23.51 -16.56
N LEU A 378 -20.29 24.00 -17.52
CA LEU A 378 -20.53 23.85 -18.95
C LEU A 378 -20.57 22.37 -19.35
N ILE A 379 -19.60 21.57 -18.89
CA ILE A 379 -19.57 20.12 -19.13
C ILE A 379 -20.82 19.44 -18.54
N ALA A 380 -21.21 19.79 -17.31
CA ALA A 380 -22.39 19.23 -16.67
C ALA A 380 -23.68 19.61 -17.41
N SER A 381 -23.77 20.85 -17.91
CA SER A 381 -24.91 21.33 -18.69
C SER A 381 -25.00 20.64 -20.04
N PHE A 382 -23.89 20.55 -20.76
CA PHE A 382 -23.78 19.82 -22.03
C PHE A 382 -24.20 18.36 -21.86
N ALA A 383 -23.72 17.67 -20.82
CA ALA A 383 -24.10 16.30 -20.54
C ALA A 383 -25.60 16.12 -20.26
N ARG A 384 -26.22 17.05 -19.51
CA ARG A 384 -27.68 17.03 -19.26
C ARG A 384 -28.47 17.21 -20.55
N MET A 385 -28.06 18.18 -21.37
CA MET A 385 -28.67 18.45 -22.67
C MET A 385 -28.59 17.24 -23.61
N LEU A 386 -27.41 16.63 -23.76
CA LEU A 386 -27.26 15.39 -24.52
C LEU A 386 -28.14 14.27 -23.97
N SER A 387 -28.18 14.10 -22.64
CA SER A 387 -28.99 13.05 -22.00
C SER A 387 -30.48 13.19 -22.28
N THR A 388 -30.99 14.42 -22.36
CA THR A 388 -32.40 14.69 -22.67
C THR A 388 -32.74 14.57 -24.16
N ALA A 389 -31.73 14.70 -25.03
CA ALA A 389 -31.93 14.71 -26.48
C ALA A 389 -31.82 13.33 -27.14
N ILE A 390 -31.30 12.32 -26.43
CA ILE A 390 -31.16 10.94 -26.92
C ILE A 390 -32.24 10.01 -26.39
N ARG A 391 -32.40 8.82 -27.01
CA ARG A 391 -33.37 7.82 -26.55
C ARG A 391 -32.88 7.15 -25.26
N PRO A 392 -33.77 6.69 -24.37
CA PRO A 392 -33.38 5.93 -23.17
C PRO A 392 -32.58 4.64 -23.46
N SER A 393 -32.68 4.10 -24.69
CA SER A 393 -31.93 2.92 -25.15
C SER A 393 -30.49 3.21 -25.55
N ASP A 394 -30.19 4.47 -25.84
CA ASP A 394 -28.89 4.94 -26.32
C ASP A 394 -27.93 5.08 -25.12
N ILE A 395 -26.64 4.95 -25.38
CA ILE A 395 -25.62 4.98 -24.32
C ILE A 395 -24.82 6.27 -24.48
N LEU A 396 -24.98 7.20 -23.53
CA LEU A 396 -24.14 8.39 -23.44
C LEU A 396 -23.01 8.19 -22.44
N CYS A 397 -21.79 8.53 -22.87
CA CYS A 397 -20.58 8.40 -22.09
C CYS A 397 -19.74 9.67 -22.16
N ARG A 398 -19.19 10.11 -21.03
CA ARG A 398 -18.05 11.05 -21.02
C ARG A 398 -16.76 10.28 -21.27
N TRP A 399 -16.12 10.54 -22.40
CA TRP A 399 -14.94 9.81 -22.85
C TRP A 399 -13.65 10.30 -22.16
N GLY A 400 -13.52 11.62 -21.99
CA GLY A 400 -12.46 12.28 -21.23
C GLY A 400 -12.50 13.80 -21.40
N GLY A 401 -12.17 14.58 -20.37
CA GLY A 401 -12.17 16.06 -20.49
C GLY A 401 -13.53 16.62 -20.93
N GLU A 402 -13.55 17.33 -22.07
CA GLU A 402 -14.74 17.83 -22.77
C GLU A 402 -15.36 16.88 -23.82
N GLU A 403 -14.85 15.66 -23.93
CA GLU A 403 -15.24 14.68 -24.96
C GLU A 403 -16.36 13.75 -24.50
N PHE A 404 -17.32 13.50 -25.41
CA PHE A 404 -18.45 12.60 -25.19
C PHE A 404 -18.59 11.61 -26.34
N VAL A 405 -19.08 10.42 -26.03
CA VAL A 405 -19.41 9.39 -27.01
C VAL A 405 -20.83 8.90 -26.80
N ILE A 406 -21.59 8.81 -27.88
CA ILE A 406 -22.93 8.23 -27.92
C ILE A 406 -22.90 6.97 -28.78
N ALA A 407 -23.49 5.90 -28.26
CA ALA A 407 -23.81 4.71 -29.04
C ALA A 407 -25.32 4.55 -29.17
N ALA A 408 -25.81 4.55 -30.41
CA ALA A 408 -27.19 4.30 -30.76
C ALA A 408 -27.28 3.07 -31.67
N TYR A 409 -28.38 2.32 -31.57
CA TYR A 409 -28.60 1.15 -32.40
C TYR A 409 -29.89 1.30 -33.21
N ASP A 410 -29.98 0.56 -34.32
CA ASP A 410 -31.15 0.55 -35.23
C ASP A 410 -31.46 1.94 -35.80
N LEU A 411 -30.42 2.64 -36.26
CA LEU A 411 -30.53 3.88 -37.01
C LEU A 411 -29.99 3.66 -38.43
N THR A 412 -30.73 4.16 -39.42
CA THR A 412 -30.19 4.29 -40.79
C THR A 412 -29.09 5.36 -40.84
N ALA A 413 -28.36 5.45 -41.95
CA ALA A 413 -27.35 6.49 -42.14
C ALA A 413 -27.99 7.89 -42.06
N GLU A 414 -29.15 8.08 -42.69
CA GLU A 414 -29.89 9.34 -42.70
C GLU A 414 -30.41 9.70 -41.30
N GLN A 415 -30.90 8.70 -40.55
CA GLN A 415 -31.33 8.92 -39.16
C GLN A 415 -30.16 9.25 -38.24
N SER A 416 -28.99 8.66 -38.50
CA SER A 416 -27.77 8.91 -37.74
C SER A 416 -27.26 10.34 -37.96
N GLU A 417 -27.27 10.79 -39.21
CA GLU A 417 -26.93 12.17 -39.58
C GLU A 417 -27.92 13.17 -38.98
N ALA A 418 -29.23 12.92 -39.10
CA ALA A 418 -30.26 13.77 -38.53
C ALA A 418 -30.14 13.88 -37.00
N MET A 419 -29.82 12.79 -36.30
CA MET A 419 -29.55 12.80 -34.86
C MET A 419 -28.33 13.67 -34.53
N ALA A 420 -27.23 13.50 -35.27
CA ALA A 420 -26.01 14.27 -35.04
C ALA A 420 -26.23 15.77 -35.27
N GLU A 421 -26.90 16.15 -36.35
CA GLU A 421 -27.22 17.55 -36.63
C GLU A 421 -28.19 18.14 -35.61
N ALA A 422 -29.18 17.37 -35.15
CA ALA A 422 -30.09 17.82 -34.09
C ALA A 422 -29.32 18.12 -32.79
N LEU A 423 -28.36 17.28 -32.39
CA LEU A 423 -27.51 17.53 -31.22
C LEU A 423 -26.61 18.76 -31.40
N ARG A 424 -26.05 18.94 -32.61
CA ARG A 424 -25.23 20.11 -32.94
C ARG A 424 -26.04 21.40 -32.85
N HIS A 425 -27.20 21.46 -33.50
CA HIS A 425 -28.11 22.60 -33.46
C HIS A 425 -28.64 22.88 -32.05
N LEU A 426 -28.96 21.85 -31.29
CA LEU A 426 -29.37 21.99 -29.88
C LEU A 426 -28.25 22.63 -29.06
N THR A 427 -27.01 22.23 -29.29
CA THR A 427 -25.84 22.81 -28.61
C THR A 427 -25.67 24.28 -28.96
N GLU A 428 -25.68 24.60 -30.26
CA GLU A 428 -25.52 25.97 -30.77
C GLU A 428 -26.62 26.92 -30.29
N SER A 429 -27.85 26.43 -30.14
CA SER A 429 -28.99 27.21 -29.66
C SER A 429 -29.09 27.29 -28.13
N THR A 430 -28.29 26.51 -27.40
CA THR A 430 -28.27 26.53 -25.93
C THR A 430 -27.24 27.54 -25.43
N ALA A 431 -27.63 28.35 -24.44
CA ALA A 431 -26.72 29.18 -23.69
C ALA A 431 -26.57 28.64 -22.25
N LEU A 432 -25.37 28.74 -21.69
CA LEU A 432 -25.15 28.54 -20.26
C LEU A 432 -25.29 29.87 -19.53
N THR A 433 -26.33 30.02 -18.70
CA THR A 433 -26.50 31.19 -17.85
C THR A 433 -25.68 31.04 -16.56
N LEU A 434 -24.75 31.97 -16.32
CA LEU A 434 -23.93 32.03 -15.12
C LEU A 434 -24.70 32.60 -13.93
N SER A 435 -24.17 32.40 -12.72
CA SER A 435 -24.75 32.94 -11.48
C SER A 435 -24.88 34.47 -11.44
N ASP A 436 -24.10 35.18 -12.27
CA ASP A 436 -24.15 36.63 -12.43
C ASP A 436 -25.05 37.10 -13.60
N GLY A 437 -25.77 36.18 -14.24
CA GLY A 437 -26.70 36.46 -15.32
C GLY A 437 -26.08 36.53 -16.72
N ARG A 438 -24.76 36.37 -16.87
CA ARG A 438 -24.13 36.31 -18.20
C ARG A 438 -24.45 34.99 -18.91
N GLU A 439 -24.58 35.05 -20.23
CA GLU A 439 -24.80 33.87 -21.08
C GLU A 439 -23.52 33.50 -21.84
N ILE A 440 -23.17 32.22 -21.80
CA ILE A 440 -22.07 31.64 -22.58
C ILE A 440 -22.66 30.78 -23.68
N HIS A 441 -22.42 31.19 -24.93
CA HIS A 441 -22.73 30.38 -26.11
C HIS A 441 -21.53 29.50 -26.46
N PHE A 442 -21.82 28.28 -26.89
CA PHE A 442 -20.82 27.29 -27.23
C PHE A 442 -21.33 26.38 -28.35
N THR A 443 -20.41 25.76 -29.08
CA THR A 443 -20.73 24.84 -30.16
C THR A 443 -20.08 23.49 -29.90
N THR A 444 -20.44 22.48 -30.69
CA THR A 444 -19.79 21.18 -30.66
C THR A 444 -19.46 20.72 -32.07
N SER A 445 -18.32 20.06 -32.21
CA SER A 445 -17.97 19.30 -33.41
C SER A 445 -18.31 17.84 -33.18
N ILE A 446 -18.85 17.16 -34.21
CA ILE A 446 -19.31 15.77 -34.09
C ILE A 446 -18.74 14.92 -35.23
N GLY A 447 -18.07 13.83 -34.87
CA GLY A 447 -17.69 12.76 -35.77
C GLY A 447 -18.64 11.57 -35.67
N VAL A 448 -19.12 11.06 -36.79
CA VAL A 448 -20.09 9.96 -36.84
C VAL A 448 -19.52 8.79 -37.63
N ALA A 449 -19.56 7.60 -37.05
CA ALA A 449 -19.32 6.34 -37.74
C ALA A 449 -20.60 5.48 -37.70
N VAL A 450 -21.13 5.15 -38.87
CA VAL A 450 -22.32 4.32 -39.03
C VAL A 450 -21.90 2.94 -39.53
N PHE A 451 -22.21 1.89 -38.77
CA PHE A 451 -21.91 0.51 -39.10
C PHE A 451 -23.20 -0.16 -39.56
N ALA A 452 -23.34 -0.41 -40.86
CA ALA A 452 -24.57 -0.96 -41.44
C ALA A 452 -24.82 -2.41 -40.99
N GLN A 453 -23.74 -3.19 -40.85
CA GLN A 453 -23.76 -4.57 -40.36
C GLN A 453 -22.72 -4.73 -39.25
N TYR A 454 -23.07 -4.37 -38.02
CA TYR A 454 -22.18 -4.59 -36.88
C TYR A 454 -22.28 -6.05 -36.40
N GLU A 455 -21.18 -6.80 -36.50
CA GLU A 455 -21.09 -8.19 -36.02
C GLU A 455 -20.17 -8.36 -34.81
N GLY A 456 -19.40 -7.34 -34.47
CA GLY A 456 -18.48 -7.35 -33.34
C GLY A 456 -17.19 -6.62 -33.66
N GLY A 457 -16.10 -6.99 -33.00
CA GLY A 457 -14.78 -6.38 -33.22
C GLY A 457 -14.29 -5.53 -32.06
N ASN A 458 -13.06 -5.04 -32.19
CA ASN A 458 -12.43 -4.23 -31.16
C ASN A 458 -13.08 -2.85 -31.10
N ILE A 459 -13.83 -2.58 -30.04
CA ILE A 459 -14.57 -1.32 -29.85
C ILE A 459 -13.65 -0.09 -29.95
N TYR A 460 -12.39 -0.19 -29.55
CA TYR A 460 -11.45 0.94 -29.68
C TYR A 460 -11.24 1.34 -31.14
N ASP A 461 -11.17 0.37 -32.05
CA ASP A 461 -10.97 0.63 -33.48
C ASP A 461 -12.23 1.26 -34.08
N LEU A 462 -13.42 0.82 -33.64
CA LEU A 462 -14.71 1.38 -34.06
C LEU A 462 -14.85 2.85 -33.63
N ILE A 463 -14.50 3.15 -32.38
CA ILE A 463 -14.52 4.51 -31.84
C ILE A 463 -13.49 5.38 -32.55
N GLY A 464 -12.34 4.81 -32.92
CA GLY A 464 -11.31 5.48 -33.73
C GLY A 464 -11.86 6.02 -35.05
N LEU A 465 -12.79 5.32 -35.71
CA LEU A 465 -13.40 5.80 -36.95
C LEU A 465 -14.29 7.03 -36.74
N ALA A 466 -14.98 7.11 -35.60
CA ALA A 466 -15.77 8.29 -35.23
C ALA A 466 -14.85 9.46 -34.83
N ASP A 467 -13.77 9.19 -34.11
CA ASP A 467 -12.75 10.17 -33.74
C ASP A 467 -12.04 10.78 -34.98
N GLU A 468 -11.73 9.95 -35.99
CA GLU A 468 -11.23 10.44 -37.28
C GLU A 468 -12.21 11.43 -37.95
N GLN A 469 -13.53 11.18 -37.86
CA GLN A 469 -14.51 12.11 -38.40
C GLN A 469 -14.62 13.38 -37.55
N LEU A 470 -14.48 13.27 -36.22
CA LEU A 470 -14.45 14.43 -35.32
C LEU A 470 -13.26 15.33 -35.63
N TYR A 471 -12.09 14.74 -35.89
CA TYR A 471 -10.92 15.46 -36.34
C TYR A 471 -11.19 16.22 -37.66
N LYS A 472 -11.86 15.60 -38.63
CA LYS A 472 -12.28 16.28 -39.87
C LYS A 472 -13.25 17.43 -39.60
N ALA A 473 -14.25 17.24 -38.72
CA ALA A 473 -15.20 18.28 -38.34
C ALA A 473 -14.47 19.50 -37.76
N LYS A 474 -13.52 19.28 -36.85
CA LYS A 474 -12.68 20.34 -36.27
C LYS A 474 -11.81 21.02 -37.34
N ALA A 475 -11.18 20.25 -38.22
CA ALA A 475 -10.29 20.76 -39.27
C ALA A 475 -11.01 21.60 -40.32
N GLN A 476 -12.29 21.29 -40.62
CA GLN A 476 -13.07 22.02 -41.61
C GLN A 476 -13.76 23.29 -41.07
N GLY A 477 -13.51 23.66 -39.81
CA GLY A 477 -14.03 24.91 -39.24
C GLY A 477 -14.94 24.74 -38.03
N ARG A 478 -14.97 23.56 -37.41
CA ARG A 478 -15.78 23.24 -36.21
C ARG A 478 -17.29 23.42 -36.42
N ASN A 479 -18.06 23.29 -35.34
CA ASN A 479 -19.52 23.42 -35.31
C ASN A 479 -20.20 22.70 -36.49
N ARG A 480 -19.86 21.43 -36.69
CA ARG A 480 -20.35 20.62 -37.82
C ARG A 480 -20.32 19.14 -37.51
N VAL A 481 -21.07 18.40 -38.32
CA VAL A 481 -21.02 16.95 -38.38
C VAL A 481 -20.13 16.51 -39.54
N CYS A 482 -19.30 15.50 -39.31
CA CYS A 482 -18.65 14.72 -40.37
C CYS A 482 -19.00 13.26 -40.15
N MET A 483 -19.35 12.54 -41.22
CA MET A 483 -19.86 11.18 -41.13
C MET A 483 -19.13 10.24 -42.08
N ARG A 484 -18.98 8.98 -41.65
CA ARG A 484 -18.52 7.86 -42.47
C ARG A 484 -19.47 6.68 -42.32
N LEU A 485 -19.97 6.17 -43.45
CA LEU A 485 -20.66 4.88 -43.53
C LEU A 485 -19.62 3.76 -43.68
N VAL A 486 -19.80 2.69 -42.92
CA VAL A 486 -18.95 1.50 -42.93
C VAL A 486 -19.85 0.29 -43.22
N GLU A 487 -19.61 -0.36 -44.36
CA GLU A 487 -20.49 -1.40 -44.88
C GLU A 487 -20.30 -2.75 -44.18
N ASP A 488 -19.07 -3.11 -43.78
CA ASP A 488 -18.74 -4.39 -43.13
C ASP A 488 -17.77 -4.21 -41.93
N VAL A 489 -18.17 -4.63 -40.71
CA VAL A 489 -17.27 -4.78 -39.53
C VAL A 489 -17.64 -5.93 -38.59
#